data_AF-A0A317SCF3-F1
#
_entry.id   AF-A0A317SCF3-F1
#
_cell.length_a   1.000
_cell.length_b   1.000
_cell.length_c   1.000
_cell.angle_alpha   90.00
_cell.angle_beta   90.00
_cell.angle_gamma   90.00
#
_symmetry.space_group_name_H-M   'P 1'
#
loop_
_entity.id
_entity.type
_entity.pdbx_description
1 polymer ?
#
loop_
_entity_poly.entity_id
_entity_poly.type
_entity_poly.pdbx_seq_one_letter_code
_entity_poly.pdbx_strand_id
1 'polypeptide(L)' 'IRNLEESVKIPLLKQSLTAIFSQYGTIIDLVAKKNLKAKGQAFVVFDSPQAAEQAIKEVQAFPLFDK' A
#
# COMPACT_ATOMS: atom_id res chain seq x y z
N ILE A 1 -0.38 4.15 3.38
CA ILE A 1 1.03 3.96 2.94
C ILE A 1 1.53 5.26 2.33
N ARG A 2 2.76 5.68 2.64
CA ARG A 2 3.35 6.95 2.22
C ARG A 2 4.75 6.72 1.65
N ASN A 3 5.29 7.73 0.95
CA ASN A 3 6.63 7.71 0.33
C ASN A 3 6.78 6.63 -0.75
N LEU A 4 5.74 6.38 -1.53
CA LEU A 4 5.80 5.47 -2.68
C LEU A 4 6.43 6.17 -3.89
N GLU A 5 7.17 5.41 -4.70
CA GLU A 5 7.76 5.90 -5.95
C GLU A 5 6.68 6.44 -6.90
N GLU A 6 6.81 7.72 -7.29
CA GLU A 6 5.80 8.43 -8.06
C GLU A 6 5.87 8.08 -9.56
N SER A 7 7.05 7.62 -10.00
CA SER A 7 7.36 7.23 -11.38
C SER A 7 6.59 5.97 -11.80
N VAL A 8 6.25 5.08 -10.85
CA VAL A 8 5.57 3.80 -11.12
C VAL A 8 4.13 4.03 -11.59
N LYS A 9 3.71 3.32 -12.65
CA LYS A 9 2.32 3.40 -13.17
C LYS A 9 1.33 2.87 -12.13
N ILE A 10 0.15 3.50 -12.01
CA ILE A 10 -0.86 3.12 -10.99
C ILE A 10 -1.23 1.63 -11.05
N PRO A 11 -1.51 1.01 -12.21
CA PRO A 11 -1.86 -0.42 -12.25
C PRO A 11 -0.77 -1.32 -11.67
N LEU A 12 0.49 -1.03 -12.00
CA LEU A 12 1.64 -1.77 -11.49
C LEU A 12 1.80 -1.56 -9.97
N LEU A 13 1.67 -0.31 -9.52
CA LEU A 13 1.72 0.01 -8.09
C LEU A 13 0.63 -0.74 -7.31
N LYS A 14 -0.60 -0.78 -7.83
CA LYS A 14 -1.68 -1.55 -7.22
C LYS A 14 -1.34 -3.03 -7.15
N GLN A 15 -0.83 -3.61 -8.24
CA GLN A 15 -0.46 -5.03 -8.29
C GLN A 15 0.64 -5.37 -7.28
N SER A 16 1.69 -4.55 -7.20
CA SER A 16 2.78 -4.73 -6.22
C SER A 16 2.28 -4.62 -4.79
N LEU A 17 1.45 -3.61 -4.49
CA LEU A 17 0.86 -3.46 -3.17
C LEU A 17 -0.09 -4.62 -2.85
N THR A 18 -0.91 -5.10 -3.78
CA THR A 18 -1.75 -6.29 -3.56
C THR A 18 -0.90 -7.51 -3.24
N ALA A 19 0.17 -7.77 -4.00
CA ALA A 19 1.05 -8.90 -3.75
C ALA A 19 1.66 -8.85 -2.33
N ILE A 20 2.16 -7.68 -1.92
CA ILE A 20 2.77 -7.48 -0.60
C ILE A 20 1.73 -7.59 0.52
N PHE A 21 0.57 -6.94 0.37
CA PHE A 21 -0.39 -6.83 1.46
C PHE A 21 -1.33 -8.04 1.58
N SER A 22 -1.45 -8.86 0.53
CA SER A 22 -2.25 -10.10 0.55
C SER A 22 -1.77 -11.13 1.58
N GLN A 23 -0.52 -11.04 2.03
CA GLN A 23 0.02 -11.91 3.09
C GLN A 23 -0.58 -11.62 4.47
N TYR A 24 -1.13 -10.42 4.69
CA TYR A 24 -1.67 -9.99 5.99
C TYR A 24 -3.17 -10.27 6.12
N GLY A 25 -3.91 -10.35 5.01
CA GLY A 25 -5.34 -10.60 5.02
C GLY A 25 -6.01 -10.32 3.68
N THR A 26 -7.34 -10.48 3.64
CA THR A 26 -8.11 -10.24 2.42
C THR A 26 -8.24 -8.74 2.17
N ILE A 27 -7.78 -8.30 0.99
CA ILE A 27 -7.90 -6.90 0.57
C ILE A 27 -9.27 -6.69 -0.07
N ILE A 28 -10.07 -5.78 0.49
CA ILE A 28 -11.37 -5.36 -0.06
C ILE A 28 -11.16 -4.32 -1.16
N ASP A 29 -10.30 -3.33 -0.91
CA ASP A 29 -10.07 -2.24 -1.85
C ASP A 29 -8.65 -1.69 -1.74
N LEU A 30 -8.15 -1.17 -2.87
CA LEU A 30 -6.85 -0.56 -2.98
C LEU A 30 -6.91 0.71 -3.83
N VAL A 31 -6.72 1.83 -3.14
CA VAL A 31 -6.79 3.18 -3.72
C VAL A 31 -5.38 3.76 -3.82
N ALA A 32 -4.94 3.99 -5.05
CA ALA A 32 -3.71 4.71 -5.37
C ALA A 32 -4.01 5.74 -6.47
N LYS A 33 -3.54 6.98 -6.29
CA LYS A 33 -3.80 8.12 -7.20
C LYS A 33 -2.51 8.87 -7.50
N LYS A 34 -2.43 9.50 -8.67
CA LYS A 34 -1.28 10.33 -9.11
C LYS A 34 -1.53 11.84 -9.05
N ASN A 35 -2.65 12.28 -8.49
CA ASN A 35 -2.91 13.71 -8.38
C ASN A 35 -1.93 14.37 -7.39
N LEU A 36 -1.72 15.69 -7.51
CA LEU A 36 -0.69 16.39 -6.74
C LEU A 36 -0.76 16.15 -5.22
N LYS A 37 -1.97 15.94 -4.70
CA LYS A 37 -2.23 15.74 -3.26
C LYS A 37 -2.06 14.31 -2.78
N ALA A 38 -2.27 13.30 -3.62
CA ALA A 38 -2.21 11.88 -3.24
C ALA A 38 -1.10 11.10 -3.95
N LYS A 39 -0.25 11.77 -4.74
CA LYS A 39 0.97 11.19 -5.30
C LYS A 39 1.86 10.65 -4.17
N GLY A 40 2.49 9.50 -4.42
CA GLY A 40 3.31 8.81 -3.43
C GLY A 40 2.53 8.21 -2.24
N GLN A 41 1.21 8.08 -2.35
CA GLN A 41 0.36 7.52 -1.30
C GLN A 41 -0.57 6.44 -1.85
N ALA A 42 -0.84 5.45 -1.00
CA ALA A 42 -1.83 4.42 -1.27
C ALA A 42 -2.57 4.03 0.02
N PHE A 43 -3.83 3.66 -0.17
CA PHE A 43 -4.72 3.15 0.87
C PHE A 43 -5.06 1.70 0.54
N VAL A 44 -4.88 0.83 1.51
CA VAL A 44 -5.24 -0.59 1.44
C VAL A 44 -6.32 -0.81 2.49
N VAL A 45 -7.45 -1.39 2.07
CA VAL A 45 -8.59 -1.68 2.92
C VAL A 45 -8.67 -3.19 3.09
N PHE A 46 -8.62 -3.65 4.33
CA PHE A 46 -8.72 -5.06 4.69
C PHE A 46 -10.14 -5.42 5.18
N ASP A 47 -10.46 -6.71 5.13
CA ASP A 47 -11.67 -7.30 5.71
C ASP A 47 -11.66 -7.36 7.24
N SER A 48 -10.47 -7.35 7.84
CA SER A 48 -10.26 -7.48 9.28
C SER A 48 -9.40 -6.32 9.83
N PRO A 49 -9.76 -5.75 11.00
CA PRO A 49 -8.91 -4.76 11.67
C PRO A 49 -7.59 -5.38 12.14
N GLN A 50 -7.55 -6.67 12.49
CA GLN A 50 -6.32 -7.35 12.90
C GLN A 50 -5.31 -7.43 11.75
N ALA A 51 -5.78 -7.72 10.53
CA ALA A 51 -4.94 -7.71 9.33
C ALA A 51 -4.33 -6.33 9.08
N ALA A 52 -5.12 -5.26 9.27
CA ALA A 52 -4.65 -3.89 9.14
C ALA A 52 -3.57 -3.54 10.20
N GLU A 53 -3.76 -3.95 11.45
CA GLU A 53 -2.78 -3.74 12.52
C GLU A 53 -1.45 -4.48 12.27
N GLN A 54 -1.52 -5.74 11.81
CA GLN A 54 -0.33 -6.52 11.46
C GLN A 54 0.41 -5.87 10.28
N ALA A 55 -0.31 -5.50 9.22
CA ALA A 55 0.27 -4.82 8.07
C ALA A 55 0.94 -3.49 8.46
N ILE A 56 0.35 -2.71 9.36
CA ILE A 56 0.96 -1.46 9.84
C ILE A 56 2.26 -1.74 10.59
N LYS A 57 2.24 -2.69 11.54
CA LYS A 57 3.42 -3.02 12.36
C LYS A 57 4.60 -3.50 11.52
N GLU A 58 4.35 -4.34 10.53
CA GLU A 58 5.42 -4.91 9.71
C GLU A 58 5.86 -4.00 8.58
N VAL A 59 4.92 -3.28 7.93
CA VAL A 59 5.26 -2.43 6.79
C VAL A 59 5.83 -1.07 7.22
N GLN A 60 5.56 -0.57 8.44
CA GLN A 60 6.34 0.56 8.98
C GLN A 60 7.81 0.19 9.25
N ALA A 61 8.11 -1.09 9.48
CA ALA A 61 9.46 -1.57 9.71
C ALA A 61 10.22 -1.87 8.40
N PHE A 62 9.50 -1.99 7.28
CA PHE A 62 10.11 -2.16 5.96
C PHE A 62 10.35 -0.79 5.30
N PRO A 63 11.61 -0.42 4.99
CA PRO A 63 11.88 0.70 4.08
C PRO A 63 11.48 0.25 2.68
N LEU A 64 10.18 0.31 2.38
CA LEU A 64 9.64 -0.25 1.15
C LEU A 64 10.08 0.55 -0.08
N PHE A 65 10.49 1.80 0.13
CA PHE A 65 11.19 2.66 -0.83
C PHE A 65 12.01 3.69 -0.03
N ASP A 66 13.27 3.36 0.29
CA ASP A 66 14.27 4.42 0.46
C ASP A 66 14.22 5.28 -0.80
N LYS A 67 14.12 6.60 -0.57
CA LYS A 67 13.84 7.59 -1.60
C LYS A 67 14.83 7.58 -2.75
#